data_AF-A0A920T4J5-F1
#
_entry.id   AF-A0A920T4J5-F1
#
_cell.length_a   1.000
_cell.length_b   1.000
_cell.length_c   1.000
_cell.angle_alpha   90.00
_cell.angle_beta   90.00
_cell.angle_gamma   90.00
#
_symmetry.space_group_name_H-M   'P 1'
#
loop_
_entity.id
_entity.type
_entity.pdbx_description
1 polymer ?
#
loop_
_entity_poly.entity_id
_entity_poly.type
_entity_poly.pdbx_seq_one_letter_code
_entity_poly.pdbx_strand_id
1 'polypeptide(L)' 'MEWRSSTDGFVVPVVHGTHQLELAEIAMETSRLAEAARKKKLSFAEMEGGTFSVTALGMYGVDAFTQ' A
#
# COMPACT_ATOMS: atom_id res chain seq x y z
N MET A 1 14.41 0.23 -19.72
CA MET A 1 13.96 -0.82 -18.78
C MET A 1 12.45 -0.77 -18.78
N GLU A 2 11.84 -1.68 -19.53
CA GLU A 2 10.42 -1.68 -19.85
C GLU A 2 9.64 -2.33 -18.69
N TRP A 3 9.07 -1.51 -17.80
CA TRP A 3 8.05 -1.98 -16.86
C TRP A 3 6.78 -2.28 -17.66
N ARG A 4 6.67 -3.52 -18.14
CA ARG A 4 5.47 -3.99 -18.83
C ARG A 4 4.31 -4.05 -17.85
N SER A 5 3.29 -3.26 -18.17
CA SER A 5 1.98 -3.20 -17.54
C SER A 5 1.41 -4.59 -17.18
N SER A 6 1.25 -4.86 -15.89
CA SER A 6 0.11 -5.65 -15.46
C SER A 6 -1.13 -4.76 -15.56
N THR A 7 -2.15 -5.24 -16.26
CA THR A 7 -3.33 -4.49 -16.73
C THR A 7 -4.21 -3.93 -15.61
N ASP A 8 -3.94 -4.28 -14.36
CA ASP A 8 -4.32 -3.53 -13.16
C ASP A 8 -3.03 -3.27 -12.36
N GLY A 9 -2.53 -2.04 -12.41
CA GLY A 9 -1.21 -1.70 -11.90
C GLY A 9 -1.05 -2.05 -10.42
N PHE A 10 0.02 -2.76 -10.10
CA PHE A 10 0.47 -2.91 -8.72
C PHE A 10 0.77 -1.52 -8.16
N VAL A 11 0.02 -1.11 -7.13
CA VAL A 11 0.18 0.18 -6.45
C VAL A 11 0.52 -0.03 -4.99
N VAL A 12 1.35 0.85 -4.46
CA VAL A 12 1.76 0.86 -3.05
C VAL A 12 1.36 2.21 -2.46
N PRO A 13 0.16 2.33 -1.87
CA PRO A 13 -0.25 3.56 -1.23
C PRO A 13 0.46 3.78 0.11
N VAL A 14 0.64 5.04 0.49
CA VAL A 14 1.40 5.48 1.67
C VAL A 14 0.46 6.00 2.74
N VAL A 15 0.55 5.42 3.94
CA VAL A 15 -0.05 6.01 5.16
C VAL A 15 0.97 6.99 5.74
N HIS A 16 0.67 8.28 5.69
CA HIS A 16 1.56 9.32 6.20
C HIS A 16 1.43 9.49 7.72
N GLY A 17 2.54 9.84 8.38
CA GLY A 17 2.50 10.22 9.80
C GLY A 17 2.16 9.10 10.78
N THR A 18 2.38 7.84 10.43
CA THR A 18 2.00 6.65 11.24
C THR A 18 2.48 6.70 12.70
N HIS A 19 3.60 7.37 12.99
CA HIS A 19 4.12 7.56 14.35
C HIS A 19 3.23 8.42 15.27
N GLN A 20 2.27 9.16 14.72
CA GLN A 20 1.33 10.02 15.46
C GLN A 20 -0.09 9.45 15.52
N LEU A 21 -0.33 8.33 14.83
CA LEU A 21 -1.66 7.72 14.69
C LEU A 21 -1.80 6.56 15.66
N GLU A 22 -3.00 6.40 16.23
CA GLU A 22 -3.37 5.17 16.92
C GLU A 22 -3.58 4.03 15.92
N LEU A 23 -3.51 2.79 16.41
CA LEU A 23 -3.65 1.60 15.57
C LEU A 23 -5.00 1.57 14.82
N ALA A 24 -6.07 2.05 15.45
CA ALA A 24 -7.38 2.13 14.83
C ALA A 24 -7.40 3.11 13.64
N GLU A 25 -6.71 4.24 13.76
CA GLU A 25 -6.61 5.24 12.70
C GLU A 25 -5.78 4.71 11.52
N ILE A 26 -4.68 4.01 11.80
CA ILE A 26 -3.89 3.32 10.77
C ILE A 26 -4.75 2.31 10.01
N ALA A 27 -5.55 1.51 10.72
CA ALA A 27 -6.44 0.52 10.10
C ALA A 27 -7.53 1.16 9.22
N MET A 28 -8.12 2.27 9.69
CA MET A 28 -9.09 3.06 8.93
C MET A 28 -8.47 3.63 7.65
N GLU A 29 -7.29 4.24 7.76
CA GLU A 29 -6.62 4.88 6.62
C GLU A 29 -6.12 3.85 5.60
N THR A 30 -5.58 2.73 6.08
CA THR A 30 -5.20 1.60 5.22
C THR A 30 -6.41 1.07 4.44
N SER A 31 -7.57 0.95 5.08
CA SER A 31 -8.82 0.52 4.43
C SER A 31 -9.27 1.52 3.36
N ARG A 32 -9.20 2.83 3.67
CA ARG A 32 -9.53 3.92 2.73
C ARG A 32 -8.64 3.88 1.49
N LEU A 33 -7.33 3.77 1.69
CA LEU A 33 -6.35 3.69 0.60
C LEU A 33 -6.52 2.42 -0.23
N ALA A 34 -6.79 1.28 0.40
CA ALA A 34 -7.07 0.03 -0.31
C ALA A 34 -8.33 0.14 -1.18
N GLU A 35 -9.38 0.81 -0.71
CA GLU A 35 -10.55 1.13 -1.54
C GLU A 35 -10.23 2.06 -2.70
N ALA A 36 -9.47 3.13 -2.45
CA ALA A 36 -9.06 4.07 -3.48
C ALA A 36 -8.20 3.38 -4.56
N ALA A 37 -7.30 2.48 -4.15
CA ALA A 37 -6.51 1.65 -5.05
C ALA A 37 -7.38 0.79 -5.95
N ARG A 38 -8.34 0.03 -5.38
CA ARG A 38 -9.28 -0.80 -6.14
C ARG A 38 -10.13 0.02 -7.12
N LYS A 39 -10.48 1.25 -6.74
CA LYS A 39 -11.26 2.19 -7.56
C LYS A 39 -10.41 2.99 -8.56
N LYS A 40 -9.08 2.83 -8.58
CA LYS A 40 -8.12 3.63 -9.35
C LYS A 40 -8.26 5.14 -9.10
N LYS A 41 -8.49 5.51 -7.83
CA LYS A 41 -8.72 6.89 -7.35
C LYS A 41 -7.62 7.39 -6.42
N LEU A 42 -6.48 6.70 -6.35
CA LEU A 42 -5.33 7.20 -5.60
C LEU A 42 -4.82 8.48 -6.26
N SER A 43 -4.60 9.49 -5.44
CA SER A 43 -3.84 10.67 -5.81
C SER A 43 -2.35 10.36 -5.84
N PHE A 44 -1.59 11.21 -6.53
CA PHE A 44 -0.14 11.09 -6.59
C PHE A 44 0.52 11.21 -5.21
N ALA A 45 0.01 12.10 -4.35
CA ALA A 45 0.51 12.29 -2.98
C ALA A 45 0.32 11.05 -2.09
N GLU A 46 -0.69 10.23 -2.36
CA GLU A 46 -0.95 8.98 -1.65
C GLU A 46 -0.04 7.84 -2.12
N MET A 47 0.79 8.04 -3.14
CA MET A 47 1.71 7.02 -3.68
C MET A 47 3.18 7.40 -3.50
N GLU A 48 3.48 8.58 -2.95
CA GLU A 48 4.85 9.08 -2.77
C GLU A 48 5.21 9.33 -1.31
N GLY A 49 6.52 9.47 -1.05
CA GLY A 49 7.04 9.88 0.27
C GLY A 49 7.06 8.78 1.33
N GLY A 50 6.89 7.51 0.92
CA GLY A 50 7.02 6.36 1.82
C GLY A 50 8.44 6.20 2.37
N THR A 51 8.56 5.88 3.66
CA THR A 51 9.85 5.67 4.34
C THR A 51 10.19 4.19 4.51
N PHE A 52 9.18 3.35 4.67
CA PHE A 52 9.27 1.90 4.70
C PHE A 52 8.01 1.29 4.09
N SER A 53 8.09 0.01 3.72
CA SER A 53 6.98 -0.73 3.14
C SER A 53 6.68 -1.97 3.95
N VAL A 54 5.40 -2.27 4.15
CA VAL A 54 4.93 -3.49 4.80
C VAL A 54 4.17 -4.32 3.77
N THR A 55 4.60 -5.56 3.59
CA THR A 55 3.95 -6.51 2.68
C THR A 55 3.60 -7.76 3.46
N ALA A 56 2.31 -8.05 3.59
CA ALA A 56 1.81 -9.24 4.28
C ALA A 56 1.38 -10.29 3.25
N LEU A 57 2.22 -11.30 3.02
CA LEU A 57 1.93 -12.42 2.11
C LEU A 57 1.46 -13.71 2.81
N GLY A 58 1.22 -13.66 4.13
CA GLY A 58 0.82 -14.84 4.90
C GLY A 58 -0.46 -15.50 4.38
N MET A 59 -1.41 -14.72 3.85
CA MET A 59 -2.62 -15.25 3.21
C MET A 59 -2.36 -16.06 1.95
N TYR A 60 -1.21 -15.89 1.31
CA TYR A 60 -0.80 -16.60 0.09
C TYR A 60 0.07 -17.83 0.39
N GLY A 61 0.22 -18.23 1.66
CA GLY A 61 1.05 -19.37 2.06
C GLY A 61 2.55 -19.13 1.90
N VAL A 62 2.98 -17.87 1.87
CA VAL A 62 4.40 -17.51 1.80
C VAL A 62 4.94 -17.36 3.21
N ASP A 63 5.80 -18.29 3.61
CA ASP A 63 6.43 -18.32 4.95
C ASP A 63 7.60 -17.34 5.06
N ALA A 64 8.30 -17.07 3.96
CA ALA A 64 9.40 -16.10 3.91
C ALA A 64 9.47 -15.45 2.52
N PHE A 65 9.76 -14.15 2.50
CA PHE A 65 9.95 -13.37 1.28
C PHE A 65 11.10 -12.37 1.48
N THR A 66 11.85 -12.10 0.42
CA THR A 66 12.90 -11.07 0.42
C THR A 66 12.40 -9.87 -0.37
N GLN A 67 12.33 -8.71 0.28
CA GLN A 67 11.93 -7.43 -0.30
C GLN A 67 13.08 -6.42 -0.19
#